data_AF-A0A973JD90-F1
#
_entry.id   AF-A0A973JD90-F1
#
_cell.length_a   1.000
_cell.length_b   1.000
_cell.length_c   1.000
_cell.angle_alpha   90.00
_cell.angle_beta   90.00
_cell.angle_gamma   90.00
#
_symmetry.space_group_name_H-M   'P 1'
#
loop_
_entity.id
_entity.type
_entity.pdbx_description
1 polymer ?
#
loop_
_entity_poly.entity_id
_entity_poly.type
_entity_poly.pdbx_seq_one_letter_code
_entity_poly.pdbx_strand_id
1 'polypeptide(L)'
;VLAFASYPLFLAGAAKLPAGRIALQLLKLSPFVLFMAGANLFFDRSALLSVSGFTITGGMMSAGVIVLKTFISAAGLLALTSAIPFHRICWALRSFHVPEVLVTQLLLVYRYSSVLQEEAISMQKARDMRSFRGKGRGIFSTASLIGSLLLRSTGRAERIYRAMIARGFNGRIKGSEKAEFSSADLLITVIWATGFLSVRMLF
;
A
#
# COMPACT_ATOMS: atom_id res chain seq x y z
N VAL A 1 14.99 7.75 15.09
CA VAL A 1 13.76 8.04 14.29
C VAL A 1 14.04 9.07 13.19
N LEU A 2 14.57 10.24 13.53
CA LEU A 2 14.86 11.31 12.56
C LEU A 2 15.76 10.87 11.38
N ALA A 3 16.79 10.06 11.66
CA ALA A 3 17.65 9.51 10.60
C ALA A 3 16.92 8.61 9.59
N PHE A 4 15.79 7.99 9.95
CA PHE A 4 14.99 7.18 9.02
C PHE A 4 14.08 8.05 8.14
N ALA A 5 13.89 9.33 8.47
CA ALA A 5 13.13 10.27 7.63
C ALA A 5 13.86 10.61 6.34
N SER A 6 15.18 10.49 6.29
CA SER A 6 15.98 10.80 5.10
C SER A 6 15.65 9.89 3.91
N TYR A 7 15.24 8.64 4.16
CA TYR A 7 14.88 7.67 3.12
C TYR A 7 13.65 8.06 2.29
N PRO A 8 12.47 8.31 2.90
CA PRO A 8 11.30 8.75 2.14
C PRO A 8 11.53 10.10 1.47
N LEU A 9 12.31 11.00 2.07
CA LEU A 9 12.69 12.28 1.48
C LEU A 9 13.54 12.09 0.22
N PHE A 10 14.54 11.21 0.26
CA PHE A 10 15.35 10.84 -0.90
C PHE A 10 14.51 10.21 -2.00
N LEU A 11 13.64 9.24 -1.66
CA LEU A 11 12.74 8.62 -2.63
C LEU A 11 11.77 9.63 -3.25
N ALA A 12 11.19 10.53 -2.44
CA ALA A 12 10.28 11.56 -2.92
C ALA A 12 10.99 12.55 -3.86
N GLY A 13 12.23 12.93 -3.55
CA GLY A 13 13.06 13.77 -4.42
C GLY A 13 13.46 13.07 -5.72
N ALA A 14 13.98 11.85 -5.62
CA ALA A 14 14.42 11.06 -6.78
C ALA A 14 13.27 10.73 -7.74
N ALA A 15 12.09 10.41 -7.20
CA ALA A 15 10.89 10.13 -7.99
C ALA A 15 10.08 11.38 -8.38
N LYS A 16 10.58 12.60 -8.06
CA LYS A 16 9.93 13.90 -8.31
C LYS A 16 8.45 13.91 -7.91
N LEU A 17 8.15 13.33 -6.74
CA LEU A 17 6.77 13.17 -6.30
C LEU A 17 6.20 14.52 -5.83
N PRO A 18 4.94 14.86 -6.19
CA PRO A 18 4.30 16.06 -5.70
C PRO A 18 4.09 15.95 -4.19
N ALA A 19 4.87 16.72 -3.42
CA ALA A 19 4.84 16.71 -1.95
C ALA A 19 3.42 16.90 -1.39
N GLY A 20 2.58 17.70 -2.07
CA GLY A 20 1.19 17.91 -1.69
C GLY A 20 0.33 16.63 -1.68
N ARG A 21 0.57 15.66 -2.58
CA ARG A 21 -0.19 14.39 -2.59
C ARG A 21 0.18 13.51 -1.40
N ILE A 22 1.47 13.43 -1.09
CA ILE A 22 1.97 12.67 0.07
C ILE A 22 1.43 13.32 1.36
N ALA A 23 1.52 14.65 1.48
CA ALA A 23 1.01 15.37 2.64
C ALA A 23 -0.49 15.17 2.86
N LEU A 24 -1.30 15.20 1.79
CA LEU A 24 -2.75 14.97 1.90
C LEU A 24 -3.07 13.54 2.34
N GLN A 25 -2.31 12.54 1.87
CA GLN A 25 -2.49 11.15 2.30
C GLN A 25 -2.06 10.95 3.76
N LEU A 26 -0.96 11.57 4.18
CA LEU A 26 -0.54 11.59 5.58
C LEU A 26 -1.55 12.29 6.48
N LEU A 27 -2.20 13.36 5.99
CA LEU A 27 -3.25 14.05 6.73
C LEU A 27 -4.46 13.12 6.97
N LYS A 28 -4.82 12.26 6.02
CA LYS A 28 -5.88 11.25 6.22
C LYS A 28 -5.53 10.19 7.27
N LEU A 29 -4.24 9.93 7.50
CA LEU A 29 -3.74 9.05 8.57
C LEU A 29 -3.73 9.74 9.95
N SER A 30 -3.73 11.08 9.99
CA SER A 30 -3.64 11.85 11.24
C SER A 30 -4.65 11.47 12.32
N PRO A 31 -5.97 11.26 12.08
CA PRO A 31 -6.90 10.93 13.17
C PRO A 31 -6.57 9.61 13.84
N PHE A 32 -6.10 8.61 13.08
CA PHE A 32 -5.68 7.32 13.62
C PHE A 32 -4.39 7.45 14.46
N VAL A 33 -3.43 8.22 13.96
CA VAL A 33 -2.15 8.45 14.65
C VAL A 33 -2.34 9.27 15.93
N LEU A 34 -3.20 10.29 15.91
CA LEU A 34 -3.59 11.07 17.08
C LEU A 34 -4.30 10.21 18.13
N PHE A 35 -5.19 9.32 17.70
CA PHE A 35 -5.85 8.37 18.60
C PHE A 35 -4.83 7.45 19.28
N MET A 36 -3.89 6.86 18.53
CA MET A 36 -2.82 6.03 19.08
C MET A 36 -1.90 6.80 20.04
N ALA A 37 -1.53 8.03 19.70
CA ALA A 37 -0.71 8.89 20.55
C ALA A 37 -1.42 9.25 21.86
N GLY A 38 -2.72 9.57 21.79
CA GLY A 38 -3.55 9.86 22.96
C GLY A 38 -3.75 8.65 23.87
N ALA A 39 -3.97 7.47 23.29
CA ALA A 39 -4.03 6.23 24.05
C ALA A 39 -2.70 5.95 24.77
N ASN A 40 -1.57 6.15 24.10
CA ASN A 40 -0.25 5.90 24.67
C ASN A 40 0.05 6.82 25.88
N LEU A 41 -0.41 8.08 25.83
CA LEU A 41 -0.31 9.00 26.98
C LEU A 41 -1.10 8.49 28.20
N PHE A 42 -2.20 7.76 27.96
CA PHE A 42 -3.05 7.25 29.02
C PHE A 42 -2.49 5.96 29.66
N PHE A 43 -1.87 5.08 28.86
CA PHE A 43 -1.36 3.79 29.31
C PHE A 43 0.05 3.86 29.93
N ASP A 44 0.92 4.76 29.46
CA ASP A 44 2.33 4.78 29.88
C ASP A 44 2.66 5.96 30.81
N ARG A 45 2.46 5.75 32.12
CA ARG A 45 2.69 6.75 33.19
C ARG A 45 4.08 6.67 33.83
N SER A 46 5.06 6.03 33.21
CA SER A 46 6.42 5.99 33.78
C SER A 46 7.05 7.40 33.75
N ALA A 47 7.26 8.02 34.92
CA ALA A 47 7.95 9.30 35.02
C ALA A 47 9.46 9.09 34.81
N LEU A 48 10.04 9.66 33.74
CA LEU A 48 11.45 9.46 33.39
C LEU A 48 12.33 10.67 33.75
N LEU A 49 11.83 11.91 33.70
CA LEU A 49 12.60 13.10 34.08
C LEU A 49 11.72 14.19 34.72
N SER A 50 12.13 14.67 35.89
CA SER A 50 11.54 15.82 36.59
C SER A 50 12.49 17.01 36.44
N VAL A 51 12.22 17.90 35.48
CA VAL A 51 12.91 19.20 35.41
C VAL A 51 11.93 20.27 35.86
N SER A 52 12.18 20.83 37.05
CA SER A 52 11.58 22.07 37.56
C SER A 52 10.07 22.24 37.28
N GLY A 53 9.23 21.41 37.90
CA GLY A 53 7.77 21.61 37.94
C GLY A 53 6.96 21.07 36.75
N PHE A 54 7.61 20.64 35.66
CA PHE A 54 6.96 19.91 34.56
C PHE A 54 7.50 18.48 34.52
N THR A 55 6.69 17.51 34.96
CA THR A 55 7.03 16.09 34.81
C THR A 55 6.81 15.68 33.36
N ILE A 56 7.89 15.52 32.60
CA ILE A 56 7.82 14.92 31.26
C ILE A 56 7.69 13.41 31.48
N THR A 57 6.45 12.93 31.41
CA THR A 57 6.15 11.50 31.51
C THR A 57 6.70 10.79 30.27
N GLY A 58 7.22 9.57 30.45
CA GLY A 58 7.66 8.69 29.36
C GLY A 58 6.62 8.52 28.26
N GLY A 59 5.33 8.54 28.62
CA GLY A 59 4.20 8.53 27.68
C GLY A 59 4.20 9.68 26.67
N MET A 60 4.66 10.89 27.02
CA MET A 60 4.74 12.02 26.07
C MET A 60 5.85 11.81 25.03
N MET A 61 7.02 11.35 25.48
CA MET A 61 8.14 11.03 24.58
C MET A 61 7.82 9.84 23.68
N SER A 62 7.23 8.79 24.24
CA SER A 62 6.79 7.60 23.52
C SER A 62 5.71 7.95 22.49
N ALA A 63 4.72 8.78 22.86
CA ALA A 63 3.70 9.26 21.92
C ALA A 63 4.32 10.04 20.75
N GLY A 64 5.25 10.97 21.02
CA GLY A 64 5.97 11.70 19.97
C GLY A 64 6.75 10.78 19.03
N VAL A 65 7.40 9.75 19.57
CA VAL A 65 8.12 8.73 18.79
C VAL A 65 7.17 7.91 17.92
N ILE A 66 6.02 7.48 18.44
CA ILE A 66 5.01 6.72 17.68
C ILE A 66 4.49 7.56 16.51
N VAL A 67 4.13 8.82 16.78
CA VAL A 67 3.68 9.77 15.75
C VAL A 67 4.75 9.89 14.68
N LEU A 68 5.98 10.24 15.06
CA LEU A 68 7.04 10.48 14.08
C LEU A 68 7.39 9.21 13.28
N LYS A 69 7.46 8.04 13.94
CA LYS A 69 7.74 6.75 13.30
C LYS A 69 6.64 6.37 12.31
N THR A 70 5.37 6.55 12.68
CA THR A 70 4.23 6.23 11.80
C THR A 70 4.20 7.14 10.58
N PHE A 71 4.41 8.45 10.75
CA PHE A 71 4.49 9.39 9.63
C PHE A 71 5.66 9.08 8.68
N ILE A 72 6.86 8.80 9.21
CA ILE A 72 8.03 8.45 8.39
C ILE A 72 7.80 7.14 7.63
N SER A 73 7.27 6.12 8.31
CA SER A 73 7.03 4.80 7.70
C SER A 73 5.95 4.87 6.61
N ALA A 74 4.87 5.62 6.88
CA ALA A 74 3.81 5.85 5.91
C ALA A 74 4.31 6.65 4.70
N ALA A 75 5.14 7.69 4.93
CA ALA A 75 5.75 8.46 3.85
C ALA A 75 6.62 7.56 2.95
N GLY A 76 7.41 6.65 3.54
CA GLY A 76 8.22 5.68 2.79
C GLY A 76 7.37 4.75 1.93
N LEU A 77 6.31 4.19 2.51
CA LEU A 77 5.40 3.32 1.77
C LEU A 77 4.67 4.05 0.63
N LEU A 78 4.22 5.28 0.87
CA LEU A 78 3.55 6.10 -0.15
C LEU A 78 4.52 6.50 -1.27
N ALA A 79 5.76 6.86 -0.93
CA ALA A 79 6.78 7.17 -1.92
C ALA A 79 7.08 5.94 -2.80
N LEU A 80 7.23 4.76 -2.19
CA LEU A 80 7.49 3.52 -2.90
C LEU A 80 6.35 3.13 -3.83
N THR A 81 5.11 3.14 -3.34
CA THR A 81 3.92 2.77 -4.12
C THR A 81 3.59 3.78 -5.22
N SER A 82 4.02 5.03 -5.07
CA SER A 82 3.87 6.06 -6.12
C SER A 82 4.97 5.99 -7.17
N ALA A 83 6.18 5.56 -6.81
CA ALA A 83 7.33 5.50 -7.71
C ALA A 83 7.35 4.22 -8.56
N ILE A 84 6.83 3.10 -8.05
CA ILE A 84 6.93 1.79 -8.71
C ILE A 84 5.54 1.29 -9.14
N PRO A 85 5.32 0.96 -10.42
CA PRO A 85 4.07 0.37 -10.85
C PRO A 85 3.90 -1.06 -10.29
N PHE A 86 2.67 -1.42 -9.93
CA PHE A 86 2.37 -2.67 -9.23
C PHE A 86 2.87 -3.94 -9.94
N HIS A 87 2.84 -3.98 -11.28
CA HIS A 87 3.34 -5.13 -12.02
C HIS A 87 4.84 -5.38 -11.80
N ARG A 88 5.66 -4.33 -11.61
CA ARG A 88 7.10 -4.47 -11.29
C ARG A 88 7.30 -5.05 -9.89
N ILE A 89 6.42 -4.73 -8.94
CA ILE A 89 6.40 -5.35 -7.61
C ILE A 89 6.12 -6.85 -7.74
N CYS A 90 5.14 -7.26 -8.55
CA CYS A 90 4.87 -8.68 -8.81
C CYS A 90 6.07 -9.40 -9.43
N TRP A 91 6.79 -8.77 -10.37
CA TRP A 91 8.01 -9.36 -10.93
C TRP A 91 9.13 -9.47 -9.89
N ALA A 92 9.29 -8.47 -9.02
CA ALA A 92 10.26 -8.54 -7.92
C ALA A 92 9.96 -9.67 -6.93
N LEU A 93 8.68 -9.98 -6.66
CA LEU A 93 8.30 -11.13 -5.83
C LEU A 93 8.80 -12.47 -6.42
N ARG A 94 8.89 -12.58 -7.74
CA ARG A 94 9.45 -13.78 -8.39
C ARG A 94 10.94 -13.95 -8.07
N SER A 95 11.69 -12.86 -7.99
CA SER A 95 13.10 -12.87 -7.56
C SER A 95 13.26 -13.25 -6.09
N PHE A 96 12.24 -13.00 -5.27
CA PHE A 96 12.17 -13.46 -3.88
C PHE A 96 11.70 -14.92 -3.72
N HIS A 97 11.77 -15.72 -4.78
CA HIS A 97 11.38 -17.15 -4.77
C HIS A 97 9.90 -17.40 -4.43
N VAL A 98 9.03 -16.41 -4.59
CA VAL A 98 7.57 -16.63 -4.47
C VAL A 98 7.09 -17.53 -5.63
N PRO A 99 6.24 -18.55 -5.36
CA PRO A 99 5.71 -19.43 -6.40
C PRO A 99 5.06 -18.65 -7.56
N GLU A 100 5.41 -19.01 -8.79
CA GLU A 100 4.98 -18.28 -9.99
C GLU A 100 3.46 -18.28 -10.21
N VAL A 101 2.78 -19.30 -9.68
CA VAL A 101 1.32 -19.37 -9.68
C VAL A 101 0.75 -18.19 -8.91
N LEU A 102 1.26 -17.87 -7.72
CA LEU A 102 0.79 -16.74 -6.90
C LEU A 102 1.05 -15.40 -7.59
N VAL A 103 2.24 -15.23 -8.17
CA VAL A 103 2.59 -14.01 -8.92
C VAL A 103 1.64 -13.83 -10.11
N THR A 104 1.35 -14.91 -10.84
CA THR A 104 0.41 -14.90 -11.96
C THR A 104 -1.00 -14.53 -11.51
N GLN A 105 -1.48 -15.09 -10.39
CA GLN A 105 -2.79 -14.74 -9.83
C GLN A 105 -2.84 -13.25 -9.45
N LEU A 106 -1.83 -12.72 -8.76
CA LEU A 106 -1.75 -11.31 -8.39
C LEU A 106 -1.79 -10.38 -9.61
N LEU A 107 -1.05 -10.75 -10.68
CA LEU A 107 -1.03 -9.97 -11.92
C LEU A 107 -2.41 -9.95 -12.59
N LEU A 108 -3.12 -11.08 -12.62
CA LEU A 108 -4.48 -11.18 -13.17
C LEU A 108 -5.47 -10.37 -12.33
N VAL A 109 -5.42 -10.49 -11.00
CA VAL A 109 -6.25 -9.69 -10.08
C VAL A 109 -6.03 -8.20 -10.34
N TYR A 110 -4.78 -7.74 -10.42
CA TYR A 110 -4.47 -6.35 -10.72
C TYR A 110 -5.00 -5.93 -12.09
N ARG A 111 -4.71 -6.69 -13.15
CA ARG A 111 -5.12 -6.39 -14.53
C ARG A 111 -6.63 -6.31 -14.70
N TYR A 112 -7.39 -7.17 -14.01
CA TYR A 112 -8.84 -7.23 -14.13
C TYR A 112 -9.59 -6.47 -13.03
N SER A 113 -8.90 -5.90 -12.03
CA SER A 113 -9.52 -5.10 -10.97
C SER A 113 -10.25 -3.88 -11.52
N SER A 114 -9.65 -3.15 -12.47
CA SER A 114 -10.27 -1.99 -13.13
C SER A 114 -11.50 -2.40 -13.95
N VAL A 115 -11.40 -3.50 -14.71
CA VAL A 115 -12.51 -4.04 -15.51
C VAL A 115 -13.69 -4.42 -14.61
N LEU A 116 -13.42 -5.07 -13.48
CA LEU A 116 -14.46 -5.43 -12.52
C LEU A 116 -15.08 -4.20 -11.84
N GLN A 117 -14.29 -3.15 -11.57
CA GLN A 117 -14.80 -1.89 -11.06
C GLN A 117 -15.72 -1.19 -12.07
N GLU A 118 -15.35 -1.16 -13.35
CA GLU A 118 -16.18 -0.59 -14.41
C GLU A 118 -17.51 -1.36 -14.57
N GLU A 119 -17.47 -2.69 -14.55
CA GLU A 119 -18.67 -3.53 -14.57
C GLU A 119 -19.55 -3.26 -13.34
N ALA A 120 -18.96 -3.18 -12.14
CA ALA A 120 -19.68 -2.89 -10.91
C ALA A 120 -20.36 -1.51 -10.93
N ILE A 121 -19.66 -0.47 -11.41
CA ILE A 121 -20.20 0.88 -11.55
C ILE A 121 -21.34 0.90 -12.58
N SER A 122 -21.19 0.20 -13.71
CA SER A 122 -22.25 0.10 -14.72
C SER A 122 -23.50 -0.58 -14.16
N MET A 123 -23.33 -1.67 -13.42
CA MET A 123 -24.42 -2.36 -12.74
C MET A 123 -25.09 -1.50 -11.66
N GLN A 124 -24.31 -0.70 -10.92
CA GLN A 124 -24.84 0.27 -9.96
C GLN A 124 -25.68 1.34 -10.66
N LYS A 125 -25.19 1.92 -11.75
CA LYS A 125 -25.93 2.92 -12.54
C LYS A 125 -27.24 2.36 -13.10
N ALA A 126 -27.21 1.14 -13.66
CA ALA A 126 -28.41 0.49 -14.17
C ALA A 126 -29.47 0.26 -13.09
N ARG A 127 -29.04 -0.10 -11.87
CA ARG A 127 -29.92 -0.22 -10.71
C ARG A 127 -30.51 1.12 -10.31
N ASP A 128 -29.68 2.16 -10.19
CA ASP A 128 -30.13 3.50 -9.79
C ASP A 128 -31.17 4.05 -10.78
N MET A 129 -31.04 3.77 -12.09
CA MET A 129 -32.04 4.14 -13.10
C MET A 129 -33.37 3.37 -12.96
N ARG A 130 -33.34 2.12 -12.50
CA ARG A 130 -34.55 1.30 -12.29
C ARG A 130 -35.22 1.57 -10.95
N SER A 131 -34.47 2.04 -9.95
CA SER A 131 -35.01 2.32 -8.62
C SER A 131 -35.41 3.78 -8.46
N PHE A 132 -36.70 4.06 -8.54
CA PHE A 132 -37.22 5.40 -8.26
C PHE A 132 -37.21 5.71 -6.75
N ARG A 133 -36.79 6.93 -6.36
CA ARG A 133 -36.79 7.44 -4.98
C ARG A 133 -36.02 6.58 -3.95
N GLY A 134 -34.95 5.90 -4.36
CA GLY A 134 -34.06 5.17 -3.43
C GLY A 134 -34.59 3.80 -2.96
N LYS A 135 -35.74 3.34 -3.45
CA LYS A 135 -36.34 2.03 -3.12
C LYS A 135 -35.54 0.79 -3.58
N GLY A 136 -34.31 0.97 -4.05
CA GLY A 136 -33.42 -0.08 -4.55
C GLY A 136 -32.02 -0.09 -3.93
N ARG A 137 -31.78 0.66 -2.84
CA ARG A 137 -30.48 0.76 -2.15
C ARG A 137 -30.37 -0.11 -0.88
N GLY A 138 -31.22 -1.13 -0.75
CA GLY A 138 -31.18 -2.05 0.37
C GLY A 138 -29.97 -2.98 0.36
N ILE A 139 -29.66 -3.58 1.51
CA ILE A 139 -28.58 -4.56 1.66
C ILE A 139 -28.78 -5.77 0.72
N PHE A 140 -30.02 -6.24 0.57
CA PHE A 140 -30.37 -7.37 -0.29
C PHE A 140 -30.22 -7.08 -1.79
N SER A 141 -30.52 -5.86 -2.24
CA SER A 141 -30.31 -5.49 -3.66
C SER A 141 -28.82 -5.39 -3.98
N THR A 142 -28.03 -4.91 -3.03
CA THR A 142 -26.56 -4.85 -3.15
C THR A 142 -25.97 -6.26 -3.16
N ALA A 143 -26.45 -7.15 -2.31
CA ALA A 143 -26.06 -8.56 -2.31
C ALA A 143 -26.37 -9.25 -3.65
N SER A 144 -27.56 -9.01 -4.22
CA SER A 144 -27.92 -9.53 -5.56
C SER A 144 -26.96 -9.05 -6.66
N LEU A 145 -26.45 -7.82 -6.53
CA LEU A 145 -25.49 -7.28 -7.50
C LEU A 145 -24.08 -7.81 -7.34
N ILE A 146 -23.65 -8.04 -6.10
CA ILE A 146 -22.39 -8.74 -5.84
C ILE A 146 -22.49 -10.17 -6.39
N GLY A 147 -23.61 -10.87 -6.17
CA GLY A 147 -23.84 -12.21 -6.71
C GLY A 147 -23.81 -12.26 -8.24
N SER A 148 -24.48 -11.31 -8.91
CA SER A 148 -24.44 -11.24 -10.37
C SER A 148 -23.07 -10.81 -10.92
N LEU A 149 -22.33 -9.96 -10.21
CA LEU A 149 -20.95 -9.63 -10.56
C LEU A 149 -20.03 -10.86 -10.42
N LEU A 150 -20.22 -11.68 -9.38
CA LEU A 150 -19.48 -12.93 -9.19
C LEU A 150 -19.73 -13.94 -10.31
N LEU A 151 -20.98 -14.12 -10.73
CA LEU A 151 -21.32 -15.00 -11.86
C LEU A 151 -20.72 -14.50 -13.19
N ARG A 152 -20.69 -13.17 -13.39
CA ARG A 152 -20.07 -12.58 -14.58
C ARG A 152 -18.55 -12.71 -14.56
N SER A 153 -17.92 -12.46 -13.42
CA SER A 153 -16.46 -12.53 -13.27
C SER A 153 -15.93 -13.95 -13.41
N THR A 154 -16.63 -14.95 -12.86
CA THR A 154 -16.31 -16.38 -13.03
C THR A 154 -16.44 -16.83 -14.49
N GLY A 155 -17.57 -16.53 -15.15
CA GLY A 155 -17.73 -16.83 -16.58
C GLY A 155 -16.70 -16.11 -17.46
N ARG A 156 -16.28 -14.90 -17.07
CA ARG A 156 -15.19 -14.18 -17.76
C ARG A 156 -13.82 -14.81 -17.49
N ALA A 157 -13.55 -15.25 -16.27
CA ALA A 157 -12.30 -15.93 -15.91
C ALA A 157 -12.12 -17.21 -16.75
N GLU A 158 -13.18 -18.01 -16.92
CA GLU A 158 -13.15 -19.18 -17.80
C GLU A 158 -12.84 -18.81 -19.26
N ARG A 159 -13.52 -17.79 -19.81
CA ARG A 159 -13.26 -17.33 -21.19
C ARG A 159 -11.82 -16.86 -21.37
N ILE A 160 -11.30 -16.09 -20.41
CA ILE A 160 -9.90 -15.63 -20.43
C ILE A 160 -8.95 -16.82 -20.34
N TYR A 161 -9.22 -17.77 -19.44
CA TYR A 161 -8.39 -18.96 -19.28
C TYR A 161 -8.34 -19.82 -20.54
N ARG A 162 -9.49 -20.08 -21.18
CA ARG A 162 -9.55 -20.80 -22.47
C ARG A 162 -8.77 -20.06 -23.56
N ALA A 163 -8.90 -18.73 -23.64
CA ALA A 163 -8.13 -17.91 -24.58
C ALA A 163 -6.62 -17.92 -24.29
N MET A 164 -6.22 -17.98 -23.01
CA MET A 164 -4.82 -18.11 -22.62
C MET A 164 -4.26 -19.46 -23.06
N ILE A 165 -4.98 -20.57 -22.81
CA ILE A 165 -4.57 -21.91 -23.26
C ILE A 165 -4.42 -21.95 -24.79
N ALA A 166 -5.39 -21.40 -25.53
CA ALA A 166 -5.34 -21.35 -26.99
C ALA A 166 -4.11 -20.58 -27.54
N ARG A 167 -3.54 -19.67 -26.74
CA ARG A 167 -2.31 -18.92 -27.06
C ARG A 167 -1.03 -19.58 -26.52
N GLY A 168 -1.12 -20.82 -26.02
CA GLY A 168 0.02 -21.57 -25.50
C GLY A 168 0.40 -21.25 -24.05
N PHE A 169 -0.57 -20.84 -23.22
CA PHE A 169 -0.31 -20.60 -21.80
C PHE A 169 0.08 -21.89 -21.06
N ASN A 170 1.26 -21.88 -20.43
CA ASN A 170 1.85 -23.01 -19.71
C ASN A 170 1.86 -22.82 -18.18
N GLY A 171 0.91 -22.03 -17.66
CA GLY A 171 0.85 -21.70 -16.22
C GLY A 171 1.70 -20.49 -15.82
N ARG A 172 2.43 -19.87 -16.76
CA ARG A 172 3.31 -18.73 -16.49
C ARG A 172 3.02 -17.60 -17.47
N ILE A 173 2.78 -16.40 -16.94
CA ILE A 173 2.75 -15.19 -17.79
C ILE A 173 4.20 -14.77 -18.01
N LYS A 174 4.60 -14.59 -19.28
CA LYS A 174 5.93 -14.06 -19.60
C LYS A 174 5.94 -12.54 -19.36
N GLY A 175 6.81 -12.08 -18.46
CA GLY A 175 7.08 -10.67 -18.21
C GLY A 175 8.23 -10.18 -19.07
N SER A 176 8.13 -8.96 -19.58
CA SER A 176 9.09 -8.40 -20.53
C SER A 176 10.23 -7.60 -19.89
N GLU A 177 10.25 -7.39 -18.57
CA GLU A 177 11.32 -6.59 -17.94
C GLU A 177 12.16 -7.46 -17.02
N LYS A 178 13.31 -7.92 -17.55
CA LYS A 178 14.45 -8.17 -16.66
C LYS A 178 14.95 -6.79 -16.26
N ALA A 179 14.69 -6.37 -15.03
CA ALA A 179 15.42 -5.27 -14.45
C ALA A 179 16.87 -5.76 -14.29
N GLU A 180 17.77 -5.30 -15.16
CA GLU A 180 19.18 -5.57 -15.01
C GLU A 180 19.67 -4.80 -13.78
N PHE A 181 20.22 -5.54 -12.81
CA PHE A 181 20.72 -4.95 -11.59
C PHE A 181 21.96 -4.13 -11.92
N SER A 182 21.84 -2.81 -11.87
CA SER A 182 22.94 -1.91 -12.20
C SER A 182 23.93 -1.82 -11.03
N SER A 183 25.20 -1.59 -11.33
CA SER A 183 26.21 -1.29 -10.29
C SER A 183 25.84 -0.04 -9.48
N ALA A 184 25.11 0.90 -10.07
CA ALA A 184 24.55 2.05 -9.37
C ALA A 184 23.49 1.65 -8.33
N ASP A 185 22.66 0.64 -8.61
CA ASP A 185 21.63 0.15 -7.68
C ASP A 185 22.29 -0.50 -6.46
N LEU A 186 23.38 -1.25 -6.68
CA LEU A 186 24.17 -1.83 -5.59
C LEU A 186 24.77 -0.74 -4.70
N LEU A 187 25.38 0.28 -5.31
CA LEU A 187 26.05 1.36 -4.59
C LEU A 187 25.05 2.13 -3.72
N ILE A 188 23.89 2.51 -4.28
CA ILE A 188 22.80 3.16 -3.54
C ILE A 188 22.32 2.28 -2.38
N THR A 189 22.12 0.98 -2.63
CA THR A 189 21.65 0.04 -1.59
C THR A 189 22.65 -0.09 -0.45
N VAL A 190 23.94 -0.21 -0.75
CA VAL A 190 25.01 -0.32 0.24
C VAL A 190 25.17 0.96 1.05
N ILE A 191 25.12 2.14 0.41
CA ILE A 191 25.18 3.43 1.13
C ILE A 191 24.04 3.54 2.15
N TRP A 192 22.81 3.26 1.72
CA TRP A 192 21.66 3.38 2.61
C TRP A 192 21.68 2.32 3.74
N ALA A 193 22.04 1.07 3.42
CA ALA A 193 22.13 0.00 4.41
C ALA A 193 23.19 0.29 5.47
N THR A 194 24.39 0.71 5.05
CA THR A 194 25.48 1.06 5.97
C THR A 194 25.14 2.30 6.80
N GLY A 195 24.52 3.32 6.19
CA GLY A 195 24.02 4.50 6.90
C GLY A 195 23.03 4.14 8.02
N PHE A 196 22.01 3.32 7.74
CA PHE A 196 21.05 2.91 8.77
C PHE A 196 21.66 2.01 9.84
N LEU A 197 22.54 1.09 9.46
CA LEU A 197 23.21 0.21 10.41
C LEU A 197 24.09 1.00 11.38
N SER A 198 24.80 2.01 10.87
CA SER A 198 25.67 2.87 11.67
C SER A 198 24.86 3.68 12.69
N VAL A 199 23.76 4.28 12.25
CA VAL A 199 22.83 4.99 13.15
C VAL A 199 22.22 4.05 14.18
N ARG A 200 21.91 2.80 13.80
CA ARG A 200 21.33 1.80 14.71
C ARG A 200 22.32 1.28 15.75
N MET A 201 23.61 1.25 15.45
CA MET A 201 24.66 0.83 16.38
C MET A 201 25.07 1.95 17.34
N LEU A 202 24.96 3.22 16.92
CA LEU A 202 25.28 4.38 17.74
C LEU A 202 24.18 4.78 18.75
N PHE A 203 22.92 4.38 18.49
CA PHE A 203 21.74 4.74 19.29
C PHE A 203 20.85 3.51 19.57
#